data_AF-A0A3D4UI30-F1
#
_entry.id   AF-A0A3D4UI30-F1
#
_cell.length_a   1.000
_cell.length_b   1.000
_cell.length_c   1.000
_cell.angle_alpha   90.00
_cell.angle_beta   90.00
_cell.angle_gamma   90.00
#
_symmetry.space_group_name_H-M   'P 1'
#
loop_
_entity.id
_entity.type
_entity.pdbx_description
1 polymer ?
#
loop_
_entity_poly.entity_id
_entity_poly.type
_entity_poly.pdbx_seq_one_letter_code
_entity_poly.pdbx_strand_id
1 'polypeptide(L)'
;MSNDTHHPICPKCGYDQSGEIATWQSQCPMRGTCPECGLMFEWADVFDPGRVRLAWYTEHADHKRAMIRLTIPTLWMLLIPNRFWKRVSVERTVFPIRVWVWCFGMLLFAYVLSVFASVGVSSYQTYKWNTLSATNTDMSGFDFWYERFLEAFTNLITNSDGLTQNGMQFSMLGAGMIVTWAAILCGVPITRRIAKIRLSHVSRAIALSVTVVIMSFVLTLLIDCMSSILTTAGLALSQTKMGNVVVASSIRQVRFRQVEYYANLSVTILFAAMVIWVQWFWIAAIVVGWRIRSIVLQILGIIASLLAGYTVFMYILVY
;
A
#
# COMPACT_ATOMS: atom_id res chain seq x y z
N MET A 1 6.80 13.07 35.58
CA MET A 1 6.16 13.85 34.50
C MET A 1 7.07 15.01 34.20
N SER A 2 7.71 15.04 33.03
CA SER A 2 8.52 16.18 32.61
C SER A 2 7.59 17.40 32.47
N ASN A 3 8.02 18.56 32.98
CA ASN A 3 7.39 19.85 32.74
C ASN A 3 7.68 20.28 31.29
N ASP A 4 7.26 19.48 30.30
CA ASP A 4 7.32 19.87 28.91
C ASP A 4 6.20 20.89 28.68
N THR A 5 6.54 22.17 28.79
CA THR A 5 5.63 23.27 28.49
C THR A 5 5.15 23.12 27.06
N HIS A 6 3.87 22.78 26.89
CA HIS A 6 3.28 22.56 25.57
C HIS A 6 3.31 23.88 24.77
N HIS A 7 4.12 23.93 23.71
CA HIS A 7 4.16 25.09 22.82
C HIS A 7 2.97 25.06 21.86
N PRO A 8 2.16 26.12 21.80
CA PRO A 8 0.98 26.20 20.95
C PRO A 8 1.39 26.43 19.49
N ILE A 9 1.74 25.36 18.78
CA ILE A 9 2.27 25.42 17.41
C ILE A 9 1.14 25.23 16.39
N CYS A 10 1.09 26.06 15.34
CA CYS A 10 0.12 25.88 14.24
C CYS A 10 0.30 24.50 13.57
N PRO A 11 -0.73 23.66 13.44
CA PRO A 11 -0.54 22.32 12.89
C PRO A 11 -0.14 22.30 11.40
N LYS A 12 -0.51 23.32 10.61
CA LYS A 12 -0.23 23.41 9.18
C LYS A 12 1.18 23.90 8.86
N CYS A 13 1.53 25.08 9.35
CA CYS A 13 2.83 25.71 9.05
C CYS A 13 3.83 25.63 10.22
N GLY A 14 3.33 25.34 11.43
CA GLY A 14 3.99 25.35 12.73
C GLY A 14 4.81 26.57 13.07
N TYR A 15 4.21 27.71 12.74
CA TYR A 15 4.43 28.96 13.45
C TYR A 15 3.99 28.83 14.92
N ASP A 16 4.78 29.40 15.83
CA ASP A 16 4.47 29.49 17.26
C ASP A 16 3.34 30.52 17.51
N GLN A 17 2.27 30.09 18.15
CA GLN A 17 1.11 30.92 18.48
C GLN A 17 1.22 31.57 19.87
N SER A 18 2.35 31.43 20.57
CA SER A 18 2.56 32.02 21.90
C SER A 18 2.33 33.54 21.90
N GLY A 19 2.77 34.23 20.84
CA GLY A 19 2.54 35.67 20.67
C GLY A 19 1.06 36.03 20.52
N GLU A 20 0.29 35.25 19.77
CA GLU A 20 -1.15 35.44 19.62
C GLU A 20 -1.87 35.22 20.97
N ILE A 21 -1.47 34.19 21.72
CA ILE A 21 -1.99 33.91 23.06
C ILE A 21 -1.65 35.03 24.04
N ALA A 22 -0.46 35.62 23.95
CA ALA A 22 -0.06 36.74 24.80
C ALA A 22 -0.92 38.00 24.59
N THR A 23 -1.61 38.12 23.46
CA THR A 23 -2.54 39.24 23.20
C THR A 23 -3.91 39.08 23.87
N TRP A 24 -4.21 37.91 24.47
CA TRP A 24 -5.51 37.66 25.08
C TRP A 24 -5.63 38.43 26.41
N GLN A 25 -6.46 39.48 26.41
CA GLN A 25 -6.58 40.36 27.57
C GLN A 25 -7.54 39.81 28.65
N SER A 26 -8.65 39.18 28.26
CA SER A 26 -9.70 38.81 29.22
C SER A 26 -10.51 37.56 28.85
N GLN A 27 -10.47 37.10 27.60
CA GLN A 27 -11.20 35.91 27.15
C GLN A 27 -10.36 35.12 26.16
N CYS A 28 -10.29 33.79 26.35
CA CYS A 28 -9.73 32.88 25.37
C CYS A 28 -10.74 32.72 24.22
N PRO A 29 -10.43 33.18 22.99
CA PRO A 29 -11.30 32.91 21.86
C PRO A 29 -11.40 31.38 21.63
N MET A 30 -12.55 30.88 21.19
CA MET A 30 -12.70 29.45 20.87
C MET A 30 -12.04 29.10 19.53
N ARG A 31 -11.94 30.07 18.62
CA ARG A 31 -11.37 29.93 17.28
C ARG A 31 -10.25 30.94 17.08
N GLY A 32 -9.17 30.48 16.45
CA GLY A 32 -8.03 31.30 16.05
C GLY A 32 -7.79 31.21 14.56
N THR A 33 -7.09 32.21 14.02
CA THR A 33 -6.53 32.15 12.67
C THR A 33 -5.03 32.32 12.77
N CYS A 34 -4.27 31.39 12.19
CA CYS A 34 -2.82 31.50 12.18
C CYS A 34 -2.43 32.77 11.39
N PRO A 35 -1.69 33.73 11.98
CA PRO A 35 -1.31 34.97 11.31
C PRO A 35 -0.42 34.70 10.09
N GLU A 36 0.40 33.64 10.16
CA GLU A 36 1.20 33.19 9.03
C GLU A 36 0.37 32.58 7.91
N CYS A 37 -0.32 31.45 8.15
CA CYS A 37 -0.85 30.61 7.08
C CYS A 37 -2.35 30.74 6.82
N GLY A 38 -3.05 31.60 7.57
CA GLY A 38 -4.48 31.83 7.46
C GLY A 38 -5.33 30.60 7.82
N LEU A 39 -4.75 29.57 8.43
CA LEU A 39 -5.51 28.40 8.87
C LEU A 39 -6.41 28.80 10.04
N MET A 40 -7.71 28.58 9.90
CA MET A 40 -8.66 28.63 11.00
C MET A 40 -8.60 27.32 11.79
N PHE A 41 -8.49 27.40 13.12
CA PHE A 41 -8.47 26.24 14.01
C PHE A 41 -9.18 26.58 15.33
N GLU A 42 -9.55 25.55 16.10
CA GLU A 42 -10.03 25.74 17.47
C GLU A 42 -8.83 25.75 18.42
N TRP A 43 -8.76 26.71 19.34
CA TRP A 43 -7.63 26.81 20.27
C TRP A 43 -7.50 25.58 21.16
N ALA A 44 -8.61 24.93 21.46
CA ALA A 44 -8.60 23.69 22.23
C ALA A 44 -7.94 22.52 21.48
N ASP A 45 -7.91 22.50 20.14
CA ASP A 45 -7.14 21.51 19.36
C ASP A 45 -5.64 21.82 19.39
N VAL A 46 -5.26 23.09 19.57
CA VAL A 46 -3.86 23.51 19.74
C VAL A 46 -3.36 23.22 21.14
N PHE A 47 -4.19 23.41 22.18
CA PHE A 47 -3.80 23.12 23.56
C PHE A 47 -3.86 21.64 23.93
N ASP A 48 -4.79 20.89 23.35
CA ASP A 48 -4.90 19.45 23.57
C ASP A 48 -4.80 18.67 22.25
N PRO A 49 -3.56 18.27 21.85
CA PRO A 49 -3.33 17.41 20.69
C PRO A 49 -4.04 16.06 20.77
N GLY A 50 -4.53 15.66 21.95
CA GLY A 50 -5.35 14.47 22.15
C GLY A 50 -6.71 14.57 21.44
N ARG A 51 -7.33 15.75 21.39
CA ARG A 51 -8.67 15.95 20.78
C ARG A 51 -8.68 15.71 19.28
N VAL A 52 -7.57 15.99 18.61
CA VAL A 52 -7.44 15.75 17.17
C VAL A 52 -7.16 14.29 16.83
N ARG A 53 -6.94 13.40 17.81
CA ARG A 53 -6.63 11.99 17.53
C ARG A 53 -7.85 11.24 16.99
N LEU A 54 -7.68 10.69 15.80
CA LEU A 54 -8.61 9.74 15.21
C LEU A 54 -8.47 8.34 15.81
N ALA A 55 -9.55 7.84 16.42
CA ALA A 55 -9.60 6.51 17.04
C ALA A 55 -9.39 5.33 16.07
N TRP A 56 -9.53 5.56 14.76
CA TRP A 56 -9.38 4.53 13.72
C TRP A 56 -8.03 4.57 12.99
N TYR A 57 -7.19 5.58 13.26
CA TYR A 57 -6.04 5.90 12.42
C TYR A 57 -4.72 5.44 13.03
N THR A 58 -3.98 4.60 12.29
CA THR A 58 -2.77 3.93 12.77
C THR A 58 -1.66 4.89 13.21
N GLU A 59 -1.54 6.06 12.59
CA GLU A 59 -0.54 7.08 12.95
C GLU A 59 -0.68 7.56 14.41
N HIS A 60 -1.90 7.53 14.95
CA HIS A 60 -2.21 7.94 16.32
C HIS A 60 -2.15 6.79 17.33
N ALA A 61 -1.67 5.62 16.94
CA ALA A 61 -1.48 4.51 17.88
C ALA A 61 -0.42 4.87 18.93
N ASP A 62 -0.75 4.71 20.21
CA ASP A 62 0.16 4.96 21.33
C ASP A 62 1.18 3.82 21.53
N HIS A 63 0.87 2.61 21.05
CA HIS A 63 1.74 1.43 21.19
C HIS A 63 1.54 0.44 20.02
N LYS A 64 2.48 -0.51 19.87
CA LYS A 64 2.50 -1.48 18.75
C LYS A 64 1.21 -2.30 18.62
N ARG A 65 0.65 -2.80 19.74
CA ARG A 65 -0.63 -3.54 19.70
C ARG A 65 -1.80 -2.69 19.18
N ALA A 66 -1.85 -1.41 19.54
CA ALA A 66 -2.86 -0.49 19.01
C ALA A 66 -2.64 -0.26 17.51
N MET A 67 -1.39 -0.13 17.06
CA MET A 67 -1.05 0.00 15.64
C MET A 67 -1.60 -1.17 14.81
N ILE A 68 -1.44 -2.41 15.29
CA ILE A 68 -2.00 -3.61 14.63
C ILE A 68 -3.53 -3.56 14.61
N ARG A 69 -4.16 -3.29 15.76
CA ARG A 69 -5.64 -3.20 15.85
C ARG A 69 -6.22 -2.12 14.93
N LEU A 70 -5.52 -1.00 14.76
CA LEU A 70 -5.93 0.13 13.93
C LEU A 70 -5.58 -0.04 12.44
N THR A 71 -4.84 -1.09 12.07
CA THR A 71 -4.47 -1.37 10.68
C THR A 71 -5.69 -1.60 9.81
N ILE A 72 -6.59 -2.51 10.21
CA ILE A 72 -7.81 -2.83 9.45
C ILE A 72 -8.70 -1.59 9.21
N PRO A 73 -9.09 -0.81 10.24
CA PRO A 73 -9.94 0.36 10.01
C PRO A 73 -9.21 1.48 9.23
N THR A 74 -7.89 1.61 9.36
CA THR A 74 -7.11 2.54 8.51
C THR A 74 -7.15 2.12 7.05
N LEU A 75 -6.89 0.85 6.75
CA LEU A 75 -6.95 0.31 5.39
C LEU A 75 -8.35 0.47 4.79
N TRP A 76 -9.38 0.17 5.57
CA TRP A 76 -10.77 0.35 5.13
C TRP A 76 -11.09 1.81 4.75
N MET A 77 -10.63 2.77 5.56
CA MET A 77 -10.82 4.18 5.26
C MET A 77 -10.00 4.64 4.04
N LEU A 78 -8.81 4.08 3.81
CA LEU A 78 -7.97 4.37 2.65
C LEU A 78 -8.60 3.96 1.31
N LEU A 79 -9.49 2.95 1.30
CA LEU A 79 -10.22 2.55 0.09
C LEU A 79 -11.10 3.67 -0.48
N ILE A 80 -11.47 4.67 0.33
CA ILE A 80 -12.29 5.81 -0.10
C ILE A 80 -11.53 7.11 0.19
N PRO A 81 -10.62 7.56 -0.70
CA PRO A 81 -9.75 8.70 -0.46
C PRO A 81 -10.47 9.98 -0.04
N ASN A 82 -11.63 10.28 -0.64
CA ASN A 82 -12.41 11.47 -0.27
C ASN A 82 -12.85 11.43 1.21
N ARG A 83 -13.25 10.25 1.73
CA ARG A 83 -13.65 10.09 3.13
C ARG A 83 -12.43 10.13 4.05
N PHE A 84 -11.33 9.51 3.62
CA PHE A 84 -10.06 9.54 4.34
C PHE A 84 -9.59 10.99 4.54
N TRP A 85 -9.44 11.76 3.46
CA TRP A 85 -8.90 13.12 3.50
C TRP A 85 -9.85 14.15 4.10
N LYS A 86 -11.18 13.94 4.02
CA LYS A 86 -12.15 14.76 4.79
C LYS A 86 -11.89 14.67 6.28
N ARG A 87 -11.51 13.48 6.75
CA ARG A 87 -11.17 13.29 8.15
C ARG A 87 -9.75 13.76 8.39
N VAL A 88 -8.73 13.18 7.74
CA VAL A 88 -7.29 13.46 7.91
C VAL A 88 -6.90 14.81 7.31
N SER A 89 -7.41 15.89 7.90
CA SER A 89 -7.11 17.26 7.50
C SER A 89 -5.66 17.64 7.81
N VAL A 90 -5.21 18.76 7.21
CA VAL A 90 -3.89 19.37 7.49
C VAL A 90 -3.79 19.91 8.92
N GLU A 91 -4.91 20.13 9.58
CA GLU A 91 -4.97 20.61 10.97
C GLU A 91 -4.47 19.56 11.98
N ARG A 92 -4.28 18.31 11.55
CA ARG A 92 -3.80 17.24 12.43
C ARG A 92 -2.29 17.15 12.44
N THR A 93 -1.75 17.01 13.65
CA THR A 93 -0.33 16.70 13.88
C THR A 93 0.10 15.47 13.09
N VAL A 94 1.28 15.56 12.47
CA VAL A 94 1.84 14.48 11.65
C VAL A 94 3.01 13.82 12.37
N PHE A 95 2.97 12.49 12.47
CA PHE A 95 4.01 11.62 12.99
C PHE A 95 4.52 10.71 11.87
N PRO A 96 5.31 11.24 10.90
CA PRO A 96 5.63 10.51 9.67
C PRO A 96 6.37 9.20 9.93
N ILE A 97 7.26 9.18 10.94
CA ILE A 97 8.02 7.98 11.32
C ILE A 97 7.08 6.82 11.69
N ARG A 98 5.98 7.08 12.40
CA ARG A 98 5.02 6.02 12.78
C ARG A 98 4.32 5.42 11.56
N VAL A 99 3.98 6.24 10.57
CA VAL A 99 3.37 5.78 9.31
C VAL A 99 4.36 4.95 8.50
N TRP A 100 5.63 5.35 8.44
CA TRP A 100 6.67 4.59 7.76
C TRP A 100 6.98 3.26 8.46
N VAL A 101 7.08 3.23 9.79
CA VAL A 101 7.24 1.99 10.56
C VAL A 101 6.08 1.03 10.31
N TRP A 102 4.84 1.55 10.28
CA TRP A 102 3.68 0.75 9.94
C TRP A 102 3.73 0.24 8.49
N CYS A 103 4.04 1.11 7.52
CA CYS A 103 4.17 0.76 6.11
C CYS A 103 5.24 -0.32 5.89
N PHE A 104 6.40 -0.18 6.53
CA PHE A 104 7.47 -1.18 6.51
C PHE A 104 7.04 -2.49 7.18
N GLY A 105 6.31 -2.42 8.29
CA GLY A 105 5.72 -3.60 8.92
C GLY A 105 4.75 -4.34 7.99
N MET A 106 3.92 -3.62 7.24
CA MET A 106 3.02 -4.19 6.22
C MET A 106 3.79 -4.81 5.05
N LEU A 107 4.86 -4.15 4.58
CA LEU A 107 5.77 -4.69 3.55
C LEU A 107 6.42 -6.00 4.02
N LEU A 108 6.95 -6.02 5.23
CA LEU A 108 7.57 -7.20 5.80
C LEU A 108 6.56 -8.34 5.96
N PHE A 109 5.36 -8.03 6.45
CA PHE A 109 4.28 -9.01 6.56
C PHE A 109 3.87 -9.58 5.20
N ALA A 110 3.71 -8.71 4.19
CA ALA A 110 3.43 -9.07 2.81
C ALA A 110 4.48 -10.03 2.23
N TYR A 111 5.76 -9.70 2.43
CA TYR A 111 6.89 -10.50 1.99
C TYR A 111 6.93 -11.87 2.68
N VAL A 112 6.74 -11.91 4.00
CA VAL A 112 6.70 -13.18 4.75
C VAL A 112 5.55 -14.05 4.25
N LEU A 113 4.36 -13.47 4.05
CA LEU A 113 3.21 -14.20 3.53
C LEU A 113 3.46 -14.76 2.13
N SER A 114 4.15 -14.03 1.26
CA SER A 114 4.49 -14.50 -0.08
C SER A 114 5.47 -15.67 -0.06
N VAL A 115 6.49 -15.62 0.81
CA VAL A 115 7.43 -16.74 1.00
C VAL A 115 6.66 -17.99 1.44
N PHE A 116 5.80 -17.88 2.46
CA PHE A 116 5.01 -19.01 2.94
C PHE A 116 4.08 -19.59 1.87
N ALA A 117 3.44 -18.74 1.08
CA ALA A 117 2.61 -19.17 -0.04
C ALA A 117 3.41 -19.97 -1.07
N SER A 118 4.57 -19.47 -1.49
CA SER A 118 5.45 -20.14 -2.46
C SER A 118 5.97 -21.49 -1.96
N VAL A 119 6.40 -21.56 -0.69
CA VAL A 119 6.84 -22.82 -0.05
C VAL A 119 5.70 -23.83 -0.02
N GLY A 120 4.49 -23.40 0.33
CA GLY A 120 3.31 -24.26 0.37
C GLY A 120 2.99 -24.88 -0.99
N VAL A 121 3.05 -24.09 -2.06
CA VAL A 121 2.81 -24.56 -3.44
C VAL A 121 3.89 -25.56 -3.88
N SER A 122 5.17 -25.22 -3.69
CA SER A 122 6.30 -26.08 -4.08
C SER A 122 6.28 -27.43 -3.34
N SER A 123 6.02 -27.39 -2.04
CA SER A 123 5.96 -28.60 -1.20
C SER A 123 4.81 -29.52 -1.62
N TYR A 124 3.64 -28.95 -1.92
CA TYR A 124 2.49 -29.71 -2.42
C TYR A 124 2.78 -30.40 -3.77
N GLN A 125 3.42 -29.69 -4.70
CA GLN A 125 3.79 -30.23 -6.00
C GLN A 125 4.80 -31.39 -5.87
N THR A 126 5.82 -31.21 -5.04
CA THR A 126 6.88 -32.22 -4.84
C THR A 126 6.34 -33.46 -4.13
N TYR A 127 5.57 -33.30 -3.06
CA TYR A 127 4.94 -34.43 -2.36
C TYR A 127 4.14 -35.30 -3.33
N LYS A 128 3.35 -34.64 -4.20
CA LYS A 128 2.56 -35.32 -5.21
C LYS A 128 3.43 -36.01 -6.26
N TRP A 129 4.48 -35.35 -6.75
CA TRP A 129 5.41 -35.96 -7.72
C TRP A 129 6.05 -37.23 -7.16
N ASN A 130 6.58 -37.16 -5.94
CA ASN A 130 7.22 -38.31 -5.28
C ASN A 130 6.23 -39.47 -5.02
N THR A 131 4.99 -39.15 -4.64
CA THR A 131 3.93 -40.16 -4.49
C THR A 131 3.63 -40.85 -5.83
N LEU A 132 3.68 -40.11 -6.94
CA LEU A 132 3.44 -40.65 -8.28
C LEU A 132 4.65 -41.39 -8.88
N SER A 133 5.87 -40.99 -8.54
CA SER A 133 7.10 -41.58 -9.08
C SER A 133 7.54 -42.86 -8.35
N ALA A 134 6.85 -43.28 -7.29
CA ALA A 134 7.18 -44.45 -6.47
C ALA A 134 8.64 -44.48 -5.96
N THR A 135 9.31 -43.33 -5.94
CA THR A 135 10.66 -43.18 -5.42
C THR A 135 10.55 -43.00 -3.90
N ASN A 136 10.79 -44.08 -3.15
CA ASN A 136 10.96 -44.06 -1.71
C ASN A 136 12.25 -43.30 -1.37
N THR A 137 12.19 -41.99 -1.21
CA THR A 137 13.27 -41.24 -0.59
C THR A 137 12.97 -41.09 0.89
N ASP A 138 13.76 -41.77 1.73
CA ASP A 138 13.78 -41.65 3.20
C ASP A 138 14.34 -40.28 3.62
N MET A 139 13.73 -39.20 3.14
CA MET A 139 14.05 -37.85 3.60
C MET A 139 13.27 -37.56 4.87
N SER A 140 13.97 -37.11 5.91
CA SER A 140 13.30 -36.63 7.12
C SER A 140 12.39 -35.45 6.77
N GLY A 141 11.26 -35.31 7.47
CA GLY A 141 10.31 -34.24 7.20
C GLY A 141 10.94 -32.84 7.33
N PHE A 142 11.93 -32.66 8.22
CA PHE A 142 12.58 -31.37 8.43
C PHE A 142 13.50 -30.97 7.27
N ASP A 143 14.33 -31.88 6.77
CA ASP A 143 15.24 -31.61 5.64
C ASP A 143 14.45 -31.27 4.38
N PHE A 144 13.32 -31.94 4.18
CA PHE A 144 12.37 -31.61 3.11
C PHE A 144 11.86 -30.17 3.21
N TRP A 145 11.37 -29.74 4.38
CA TRP A 145 10.84 -28.39 4.54
C TRP A 145 11.94 -27.32 4.45
N TYR A 146 13.14 -27.59 4.94
CA TYR A 146 14.26 -26.65 4.93
C TYR A 146 14.77 -26.38 3.50
N GLU A 147 15.04 -27.42 2.71
CA GLU A 147 15.45 -27.26 1.31
C GLU A 147 14.39 -26.53 0.49
N ARG A 148 13.11 -26.83 0.72
CA ARG A 148 12.00 -26.15 0.01
C ARG A 148 11.81 -24.70 0.45
N PHE A 149 12.04 -24.40 1.72
CA PHE A 149 12.07 -23.03 2.20
C PHE A 149 13.17 -22.23 1.52
N LEU A 150 14.40 -22.77 1.47
CA LEU A 150 15.54 -22.14 0.82
C LEU A 150 15.34 -22.00 -0.69
N GLU A 151 14.78 -23.01 -1.36
CA GLU A 151 14.48 -22.96 -2.79
C GLU A 151 13.41 -21.90 -3.09
N ALA A 152 12.32 -21.84 -2.33
CA ALA A 152 11.29 -20.81 -2.51
C ALA A 152 11.80 -19.40 -2.20
N PHE A 153 12.64 -19.26 -1.16
CA PHE A 153 13.28 -17.99 -0.82
C PHE A 153 14.24 -17.54 -1.92
N THR A 154 15.10 -18.45 -2.40
CA THR A 154 16.02 -18.19 -3.51
C THR A 154 15.25 -17.86 -4.77
N ASN A 155 14.24 -18.65 -5.16
CA ASN A 155 13.41 -18.40 -6.34
C ASN A 155 12.66 -17.07 -6.25
N LEU A 156 12.17 -16.66 -5.07
CA LEU A 156 11.58 -15.34 -4.89
C LEU A 156 12.59 -14.20 -5.17
N ILE A 157 13.88 -14.44 -4.93
CA ILE A 157 14.97 -13.48 -5.15
C ILE A 157 15.55 -13.56 -6.58
N THR A 158 15.67 -14.76 -7.15
CA THR A 158 16.46 -15.03 -8.36
C THR A 158 15.63 -15.40 -9.59
N ASN A 159 14.48 -16.05 -9.41
CA ASN A 159 13.66 -16.60 -10.51
C ASN A 159 12.27 -15.96 -10.48
N SER A 160 12.13 -14.83 -11.17
CA SER A 160 10.86 -14.14 -11.36
C SER A 160 9.95 -14.82 -12.38
N ASP A 161 9.92 -16.15 -12.45
CA ASP A 161 9.19 -16.90 -13.47
C ASP A 161 7.67 -16.73 -13.27
N GLY A 162 7.14 -15.66 -13.86
CA GLY A 162 5.72 -15.31 -14.02
C GLY A 162 5.01 -14.77 -12.77
N LEU A 163 5.06 -15.52 -11.66
CA LEU A 163 4.24 -15.27 -10.45
C LEU A 163 4.58 -13.94 -9.75
N THR A 164 5.80 -13.45 -9.89
CA THR A 164 6.23 -12.16 -9.32
C THR A 164 6.33 -11.06 -10.39
N GLN A 165 6.38 -11.41 -11.67
CA GLN A 165 6.64 -10.45 -12.74
C GLN A 165 5.48 -9.46 -12.91
N ASN A 166 4.24 -9.97 -12.98
CA ASN A 166 3.04 -9.13 -13.06
C ASN A 166 2.92 -8.21 -11.82
N GLY A 167 3.04 -8.79 -10.63
CA GLY A 167 2.99 -8.04 -9.38
C GLY A 167 4.08 -6.95 -9.30
N MET A 168 5.30 -7.27 -9.70
CA MET A 168 6.43 -6.33 -9.71
C MET A 168 6.20 -5.21 -10.72
N GLN A 169 5.79 -5.52 -11.94
CA GLN A 169 5.49 -4.53 -12.98
C GLN A 169 4.44 -3.52 -12.52
N PHE A 170 3.35 -3.99 -11.89
CA PHE A 170 2.31 -3.09 -11.37
C PHE A 170 2.77 -2.25 -10.19
N SER A 171 3.55 -2.86 -9.28
CA SER A 171 4.11 -2.15 -8.14
C SER A 171 5.04 -1.02 -8.58
N MET A 172 5.84 -1.26 -9.61
CA MET A 172 6.77 -0.28 -10.18
C MET A 172 6.04 0.83 -10.93
N LEU A 173 4.99 0.52 -11.68
CA LEU A 173 4.13 1.54 -12.29
C LEU A 173 3.49 2.44 -11.21
N GLY A 174 2.92 1.84 -10.16
CA GLY A 174 2.36 2.56 -9.03
C GLY A 174 3.40 3.42 -8.32
N ALA A 175 4.61 2.90 -8.10
CA ALA A 175 5.73 3.64 -7.52
C ALA A 175 6.13 4.86 -8.39
N GLY A 176 6.22 4.69 -9.72
CA GLY A 176 6.49 5.78 -10.65
C GLY A 176 5.45 6.90 -10.53
N MET A 177 4.17 6.54 -10.50
CA MET A 177 3.08 7.51 -10.32
C MET A 177 3.18 8.26 -8.97
N ILE A 178 3.44 7.54 -7.88
CA ILE A 178 3.57 8.10 -6.52
C ILE A 178 4.75 9.08 -6.44
N VAL A 179 5.91 8.68 -6.97
CA VAL A 179 7.12 9.51 -6.98
C VAL A 179 6.88 10.79 -7.78
N THR A 180 6.21 10.71 -8.94
CA THR A 180 5.91 11.88 -9.74
C THR A 180 4.95 12.84 -9.05
N TRP A 181 3.88 12.34 -8.42
CA TRP A 181 2.99 13.19 -7.61
C TRP A 181 3.75 13.90 -6.48
N ALA A 182 4.59 13.16 -5.76
CA ALA A 182 5.45 13.73 -4.72
C ALA A 182 6.41 14.79 -5.28
N ALA A 183 7.06 14.52 -6.41
CA ALA A 183 7.98 15.43 -7.06
C ALA A 183 7.29 16.73 -7.51
N ILE A 184 6.09 16.65 -8.08
CA ILE A 184 5.31 17.83 -8.48
C ILE A 184 4.99 18.71 -7.26
N LEU A 185 4.56 18.10 -6.16
CA LEU A 185 4.18 18.84 -4.94
C LEU A 185 5.38 19.42 -4.19
N CYS A 186 6.53 18.74 -4.23
CA CYS A 186 7.77 19.23 -3.65
C CYS A 186 8.44 20.29 -4.54
N GLY A 187 8.37 20.10 -5.85
CA GLY A 187 9.13 20.84 -6.86
C GLY A 187 8.44 22.09 -7.38
N VAL A 188 7.11 22.20 -7.34
CA VAL A 188 6.41 23.42 -7.76
C VAL A 188 6.36 24.41 -6.59
N PRO A 189 7.22 25.45 -6.55
CA PRO A 189 7.30 26.37 -5.42
C PRO A 189 6.00 27.14 -5.19
N ILE A 190 5.22 27.35 -6.26
CA ILE A 190 3.89 27.96 -6.21
C ILE A 190 2.96 27.15 -5.30
N THR A 191 2.96 25.81 -5.42
CA THR A 191 2.12 24.95 -4.59
C THR A 191 2.52 25.01 -3.12
N ARG A 192 3.83 25.02 -2.83
CA ARG A 192 4.34 25.12 -1.46
C ARG A 192 4.10 26.48 -0.83
N ARG A 193 4.27 27.58 -1.58
CA ARG A 193 4.00 28.94 -1.07
C ARG A 193 2.52 29.18 -0.82
N ILE A 194 1.65 28.79 -1.75
CA ILE A 194 0.20 28.97 -1.61
C ILE A 194 -0.36 28.08 -0.50
N ALA A 195 0.03 26.80 -0.48
CA ALA A 195 -0.56 25.85 0.43
C ALA A 195 0.14 25.81 1.80
N LYS A 196 1.35 26.39 1.95
CA LYS A 196 2.20 26.31 3.15
C LYS A 196 2.27 24.88 3.70
N ILE A 197 2.36 23.88 2.81
CA ILE A 197 2.41 22.46 3.16
C ILE A 197 3.84 22.08 3.53
N ARG A 198 3.98 21.44 4.69
CA ARG A 198 5.23 20.81 5.16
C ARG A 198 5.50 19.50 4.43
N LEU A 199 6.79 19.17 4.27
CA LEU A 199 7.23 17.90 3.68
C LEU A 199 6.70 16.68 4.45
N SER A 200 6.39 16.81 5.75
CA SER A 200 5.77 15.75 6.55
C SER A 200 4.40 15.32 6.02
N HIS A 201 3.57 16.25 5.50
CA HIS A 201 2.26 15.89 4.94
C HIS A 201 2.41 15.15 3.61
N VAL A 202 3.37 15.56 2.78
CA VAL A 202 3.67 14.87 1.50
C VAL A 202 4.24 13.49 1.79
N SER A 203 5.19 13.38 2.74
CA SER A 203 5.75 12.11 3.20
C SER A 203 4.67 11.15 3.71
N ARG A 204 3.71 11.64 4.49
CA ARG A 204 2.54 10.87 4.92
C ARG A 204 1.72 10.36 3.73
N ALA A 205 1.40 11.22 2.77
CA ALA A 205 0.66 10.83 1.57
C ALA A 205 1.39 9.75 0.77
N ILE A 206 2.72 9.87 0.62
CA ILE A 206 3.57 8.85 -0.01
C ILE A 206 3.43 7.52 0.74
N ALA A 207 3.69 7.49 2.05
CA ALA A 207 3.66 6.26 2.83
C ALA A 207 2.29 5.54 2.76
N LEU A 208 1.19 6.30 2.80
CA LEU A 208 -0.16 5.75 2.66
C LEU A 208 -0.42 5.20 1.25
N SER A 209 0.01 5.90 0.20
CA SER A 209 -0.14 5.43 -1.19
C SER A 209 0.71 4.19 -1.47
N VAL A 210 1.95 4.13 -0.97
CA VAL A 210 2.83 2.96 -1.05
C VAL A 210 2.19 1.76 -0.36
N THR A 211 1.53 1.97 0.78
CA THR A 211 0.85 0.88 1.49
C THR A 211 -0.23 0.22 0.64
N VAL A 212 -1.00 0.99 -0.13
CA VAL A 212 -2.02 0.41 -1.02
C VAL A 212 -1.40 -0.33 -2.21
N VAL A 213 -0.29 0.17 -2.76
CA VAL A 213 0.48 -0.55 -3.79
C VAL A 213 0.99 -1.90 -3.25
N ILE A 214 1.52 -1.92 -2.03
CA ILE A 214 1.94 -3.18 -1.35
C ILE A 214 0.75 -4.13 -1.18
N MET A 215 -0.43 -3.64 -0.79
CA MET A 215 -1.62 -4.48 -0.66
C MET A 215 -2.08 -5.06 -2.00
N SER A 216 -2.05 -4.26 -3.07
CA SER A 216 -2.33 -4.75 -4.43
C SER A 216 -1.34 -5.82 -4.86
N PHE A 217 -0.04 -5.64 -4.57
CA PHE A 217 0.99 -6.64 -4.82
C PHE A 217 0.70 -7.97 -4.10
N VAL A 218 0.39 -7.92 -2.80
CA VAL A 218 0.01 -9.12 -2.03
C VAL A 218 -1.22 -9.80 -2.63
N LEU A 219 -2.22 -9.03 -3.05
CA LEU A 219 -3.43 -9.60 -3.62
C LEU A 219 -3.14 -10.29 -4.96
N THR A 220 -2.29 -9.72 -5.82
CA THR A 220 -1.82 -10.38 -7.04
C THR A 220 -1.12 -11.71 -6.72
N LEU A 221 -0.21 -11.72 -5.75
CA LEU A 221 0.47 -12.94 -5.34
C LEU A 221 -0.49 -14.02 -4.83
N LEU A 222 -1.52 -13.63 -4.07
CA LEU A 222 -2.54 -14.55 -3.59
C LEU A 222 -3.39 -15.12 -4.75
N ILE A 223 -3.73 -14.29 -5.74
CA ILE A 223 -4.45 -14.73 -6.96
C ILE A 223 -3.62 -15.74 -7.73
N ASP A 224 -2.33 -15.46 -7.95
CA ASP A 224 -1.44 -16.33 -8.71
C ASP A 224 -1.15 -17.65 -7.96
N CYS A 225 -0.98 -17.58 -6.64
CA CYS A 225 -0.87 -18.77 -5.78
C CYS A 225 -2.11 -19.64 -5.87
N MET A 226 -3.30 -19.04 -5.74
CA MET A 226 -4.57 -19.76 -5.85
C MET A 226 -4.76 -20.38 -7.24
N SER A 227 -4.43 -19.66 -8.31
CA SER A 227 -4.44 -20.16 -9.69
C SER A 227 -3.54 -21.39 -9.87
N SER A 228 -2.34 -21.35 -9.28
CA SER A 228 -1.36 -22.44 -9.31
C SER A 228 -1.85 -23.68 -8.57
N ILE A 229 -2.47 -23.50 -7.39
CA ILE A 229 -3.07 -24.58 -6.60
C ILE A 229 -4.21 -25.24 -7.38
N LEU A 230 -5.13 -24.45 -7.94
CA LEU A 230 -6.28 -24.95 -8.70
C LEU A 230 -5.86 -25.72 -9.95
N THR A 231 -4.86 -25.22 -10.66
CA THR A 231 -4.26 -25.90 -11.84
C THR A 231 -3.65 -27.24 -11.44
N THR A 232 -2.88 -27.27 -10.34
CA THR A 232 -2.22 -28.49 -9.86
C THR A 232 -3.21 -29.53 -9.34
N ALA A 233 -4.26 -29.09 -8.63
CA ALA A 233 -5.33 -29.94 -8.12
C ALA A 233 -6.19 -30.52 -9.26
N GLY A 234 -6.49 -29.71 -10.28
CA GLY A 234 -7.18 -30.16 -11.49
C GLY A 234 -6.42 -31.26 -12.22
N LEU A 235 -5.08 -31.13 -12.33
CA LEU A 235 -4.22 -32.19 -12.86
C LEU A 235 -4.27 -33.45 -12.00
N ALA A 236 -4.29 -33.34 -10.67
CA ALA A 236 -4.31 -34.48 -9.74
C ALA A 236 -5.56 -35.36 -9.90
N LEU A 237 -6.73 -34.74 -9.79
CA LEU A 237 -8.03 -35.42 -9.87
C LEU A 237 -8.23 -36.10 -11.23
N SER A 238 -7.58 -35.57 -12.25
CA SER A 238 -7.69 -36.10 -13.61
C SER A 238 -6.82 -37.35 -13.85
N GLN A 239 -5.79 -37.62 -13.04
CA GLN A 239 -4.97 -38.83 -13.16
C GLN A 239 -5.59 -40.03 -12.44
N THR A 240 -6.30 -39.82 -11.32
CA THR A 240 -6.86 -40.93 -10.52
C THR A 240 -8.08 -41.60 -11.16
N LYS A 241 -8.78 -40.92 -12.08
CA LYS A 241 -10.05 -41.40 -12.65
C LYS A 241 -9.93 -42.23 -13.93
N MET A 242 -8.76 -42.32 -14.57
CA MET A 242 -8.64 -42.99 -15.87
C MET A 242 -7.41 -43.88 -15.93
N GLY A 243 -7.63 -45.19 -15.72
CA GLY A 243 -6.69 -46.19 -16.20
C GLY A 243 -6.52 -46.08 -17.72
N ASN A 244 -5.28 -45.84 -18.16
CA ASN A 244 -4.72 -46.00 -19.52
C ASN A 244 -5.45 -45.46 -20.77
N VAL A 245 -6.57 -44.74 -20.70
CA VAL A 245 -7.22 -44.18 -21.90
C VAL A 245 -6.67 -42.79 -22.24
N VAL A 246 -5.82 -42.74 -23.27
CA VAL A 246 -5.05 -41.58 -23.77
C VAL A 246 -5.91 -40.45 -24.39
N VAL A 247 -7.23 -40.62 -24.51
CA VAL A 247 -8.13 -39.72 -25.28
C VAL A 247 -8.50 -38.42 -24.54
N ALA A 248 -8.03 -38.19 -23.31
CA ALA A 248 -8.45 -37.05 -22.49
C ALA A 248 -7.61 -35.77 -22.61
N SER A 249 -6.68 -35.65 -23.56
CA SER A 249 -5.75 -34.50 -23.62
C SER A 249 -6.40 -33.16 -24.02
N SER A 250 -7.40 -33.17 -24.90
CA SER A 250 -7.99 -31.94 -25.49
C SER A 250 -8.99 -31.23 -24.57
N ILE A 251 -9.96 -31.94 -23.96
CA ILE A 251 -10.90 -31.35 -22.98
C ILE A 251 -10.15 -30.83 -21.74
N ARG A 252 -9.01 -31.46 -21.40
CA ARG A 252 -8.19 -31.12 -20.25
C ARG A 252 -7.42 -29.81 -20.47
N GLN A 253 -6.89 -29.56 -21.67
CA GLN A 253 -6.24 -28.29 -22.01
C GLN A 253 -7.20 -27.09 -21.95
N VAL A 254 -8.48 -27.28 -22.28
CA VAL A 254 -9.47 -26.19 -22.28
C VAL A 254 -9.75 -25.66 -20.86
N ARG A 255 -9.88 -26.54 -19.86
CA ARG A 255 -10.15 -26.10 -18.46
C ARG A 255 -8.98 -25.37 -17.82
N PHE A 256 -7.73 -25.75 -18.14
CA PHE A 256 -6.56 -25.04 -17.59
C PHE A 256 -6.43 -23.62 -18.13
N ARG A 257 -6.63 -23.44 -19.45
CA ARG A 257 -6.65 -22.11 -20.05
C ARG A 257 -7.71 -21.21 -19.43
N GLN A 258 -8.84 -21.76 -18.98
CA GLN A 258 -9.87 -20.98 -18.29
C GLN A 258 -9.39 -20.46 -16.92
N VAL A 259 -8.76 -21.29 -16.08
CA VAL A 259 -8.27 -20.85 -14.76
C VAL A 259 -7.22 -19.74 -14.90
N GLU A 260 -6.26 -19.93 -15.81
CA GLU A 260 -5.23 -18.93 -16.09
C GLU A 260 -5.82 -17.63 -16.66
N TYR A 261 -6.81 -17.74 -17.56
CA TYR A 261 -7.52 -16.59 -18.10
C TYR A 261 -8.21 -15.77 -17.01
N TYR A 262 -8.93 -16.41 -16.08
CA TYR A 262 -9.61 -15.69 -14.99
C TYR A 262 -8.63 -15.06 -13.99
N ALA A 263 -7.50 -15.72 -13.72
CA ALA A 263 -6.44 -15.14 -12.89
C ALA A 263 -5.87 -13.87 -13.54
N ASN A 264 -5.45 -13.96 -14.81
CA ASN A 264 -4.94 -12.82 -15.58
C ASN A 264 -5.95 -11.67 -15.69
N LEU A 265 -7.23 -12.00 -15.91
CA LEU A 265 -8.30 -10.99 -15.93
C LEU A 265 -8.46 -10.29 -14.57
N SER A 266 -8.45 -11.05 -13.47
CA SER A 266 -8.57 -10.50 -12.11
C SER A 266 -7.41 -9.56 -11.79
N VAL A 267 -6.19 -9.97 -12.15
CA VAL A 267 -4.98 -9.18 -12.01
C VAL A 267 -5.04 -7.90 -12.85
N THR A 268 -5.53 -7.97 -14.09
CA THR A 268 -5.73 -6.80 -14.97
C THR A 268 -6.75 -5.82 -14.38
N ILE A 269 -7.86 -6.32 -13.82
CA ILE A 269 -8.87 -5.49 -13.16
C ILE A 269 -8.29 -4.81 -11.93
N LEU A 270 -7.55 -5.55 -11.10
CA LEU A 270 -6.90 -5.00 -9.92
C LEU A 270 -5.90 -3.90 -10.29
N PHE A 271 -5.15 -4.09 -11.37
CA PHE A 271 -4.23 -3.10 -11.90
C PHE A 271 -4.95 -1.82 -12.34
N ALA A 272 -5.98 -1.93 -13.17
CA ALA A 272 -6.77 -0.78 -13.60
C ALA A 272 -7.38 -0.03 -12.39
N ALA A 273 -7.90 -0.78 -11.42
CA ALA A 273 -8.42 -0.22 -10.18
C ALA A 273 -7.33 0.52 -9.37
N MET A 274 -6.12 -0.03 -9.28
CA MET A 274 -4.98 0.61 -8.61
C MET A 274 -4.60 1.93 -9.29
N VAL A 275 -4.49 1.96 -10.63
CA VAL A 275 -4.16 3.18 -11.38
C VAL A 275 -5.20 4.28 -11.10
N ILE A 276 -6.49 3.94 -11.21
CA ILE A 276 -7.59 4.86 -10.90
C ILE A 276 -7.52 5.32 -9.44
N TRP A 277 -7.27 4.39 -8.52
CA TRP A 277 -7.20 4.68 -7.09
C TRP A 277 -6.05 5.63 -6.75
N VAL A 278 -4.85 5.45 -7.32
CA VAL A 278 -3.70 6.33 -7.08
C VAL A 278 -4.03 7.76 -7.54
N GLN A 279 -4.62 7.93 -8.72
CA GLN A 279 -5.04 9.26 -9.19
C GLN A 279 -6.09 9.88 -8.28
N TRP A 280 -7.12 9.11 -7.94
CA TRP A 280 -8.16 9.56 -7.02
C TRP A 280 -7.60 9.95 -5.65
N PHE A 281 -6.65 9.17 -5.13
CA PHE A 281 -6.01 9.40 -3.84
C PHE A 281 -5.27 10.75 -3.78
N TRP A 282 -4.43 11.03 -4.77
CA TRP A 282 -3.67 12.27 -4.81
C TRP A 282 -4.53 13.50 -5.11
N ILE A 283 -5.52 13.38 -6.00
CA ILE A 283 -6.50 14.46 -6.24
C ILE A 283 -7.29 14.75 -4.96
N ALA A 284 -7.75 13.72 -4.25
CA ALA A 284 -8.44 13.88 -2.98
C ALA A 284 -7.52 14.51 -1.91
N ALA A 285 -6.25 14.13 -1.84
CA ALA A 285 -5.28 14.76 -0.94
C ALA A 285 -5.18 16.28 -1.21
N ILE A 286 -5.08 16.67 -2.47
CA ILE A 286 -4.93 18.07 -2.91
C ILE A 286 -6.21 18.87 -2.67
N VAL A 287 -7.36 18.38 -3.17
CA VAL A 287 -8.62 19.13 -3.18
C VAL A 287 -9.31 19.09 -1.82
N VAL A 288 -9.38 17.92 -1.20
CA VAL A 288 -10.12 17.70 0.04
C VAL A 288 -9.20 17.89 1.25
N GLY A 289 -8.04 17.23 1.26
CA GLY A 289 -7.12 17.27 2.38
C GLY A 289 -6.49 18.65 2.54
N TRP A 290 -5.88 19.16 1.47
CA TRP A 290 -5.06 20.38 1.47
C TRP A 290 -5.79 21.62 0.97
N ARG A 291 -7.02 21.46 0.47
CA ARG A 291 -7.89 22.54 -0.02
C ARG A 291 -7.26 23.39 -1.14
N ILE A 292 -6.39 22.80 -1.95
CA ILE A 292 -5.81 23.45 -3.14
C ILE A 292 -6.78 23.27 -4.31
N ARG A 293 -7.39 24.36 -4.80
CA ARG A 293 -8.40 24.33 -5.87
C ARG A 293 -7.83 24.68 -7.26
N SER A 294 -6.62 24.22 -7.56
CA SER A 294 -6.03 24.40 -8.90
C SER A 294 -6.38 23.22 -9.80
N ILE A 295 -7.23 23.44 -10.82
CA ILE A 295 -7.58 22.42 -11.82
C ILE A 295 -6.36 22.10 -12.70
N VAL A 296 -5.57 23.12 -13.04
CA VAL A 296 -4.35 22.97 -13.86
C VAL A 296 -3.36 22.02 -13.18
N LEU A 297 -3.14 22.18 -11.87
CA LEU A 297 -2.26 21.28 -11.11
C LEU A 297 -2.76 19.83 -11.13
N GLN A 298 -4.08 19.61 -11.03
CA GLN A 298 -4.67 18.28 -11.07
C GLN A 298 -4.47 17.61 -12.43
N ILE A 299 -4.78 18.33 -13.52
CA ILE A 299 -4.63 17.80 -14.89
C ILE A 299 -3.15 17.49 -15.19
N LEU A 300 -2.24 18.42 -14.90
CA LEU A 300 -0.81 18.21 -15.10
C LEU A 300 -0.28 17.06 -14.25
N GLY A 301 -0.73 16.94 -13.00
CA GLY A 301 -0.37 15.86 -12.10
C GLY A 301 -0.80 14.48 -12.61
N ILE A 302 -2.04 14.36 -13.12
CA ILE A 302 -2.54 13.12 -13.72
C ILE A 302 -1.71 12.74 -14.95
N ILE A 303 -1.52 13.67 -15.89
CA ILE A 303 -0.80 13.41 -17.13
C ILE A 303 0.66 13.00 -16.83
N ALA A 304 1.36 13.79 -16.02
CA ALA A 304 2.75 13.53 -15.69
C ALA A 304 2.95 12.21 -14.95
N SER A 305 2.08 11.88 -13.98
CA SER A 305 2.18 10.62 -13.24
C SER A 305 1.85 9.40 -14.09
N LEU A 306 0.87 9.49 -15.00
CA LEU A 306 0.58 8.41 -15.95
C LEU A 306 1.75 8.17 -16.92
N LEU A 307 2.34 9.24 -17.47
CA LEU A 307 3.51 9.14 -18.34
C LEU A 307 4.69 8.51 -17.60
N ALA A 308 5.00 8.98 -16.38
CA ALA A 308 6.10 8.44 -15.59
C ALA A 308 5.87 6.97 -15.21
N GLY A 309 4.66 6.61 -14.78
CA GLY A 309 4.30 5.21 -14.49
C GLY A 309 4.46 4.33 -15.72
N TYR A 310 4.02 4.80 -16.89
CA TYR A 310 4.18 4.09 -18.16
C TYR A 310 5.65 3.95 -18.58
N THR A 311 6.47 5.00 -18.43
CA THR A 311 7.90 4.94 -18.74
C THR A 311 8.62 3.90 -17.87
N VAL A 312 8.36 3.88 -16.56
CA VAL A 312 8.93 2.89 -15.64
C VAL A 312 8.51 1.47 -16.03
N PHE A 313 7.23 1.29 -16.37
CA PHE A 313 6.71 0.01 -16.83
C PHE A 313 7.37 -0.47 -18.13
N MET A 314 7.48 0.40 -19.14
CA MET A 314 8.14 0.06 -20.40
C MET A 314 9.62 -0.25 -20.24
N TYR A 315 10.31 0.46 -19.34
CA TYR A 315 11.72 0.17 -19.04
C TYR A 315 11.90 -1.26 -18.52
N ILE A 316 11.04 -1.71 -17.59
CA ILE A 316 11.07 -3.07 -17.03
C ILE A 316 10.66 -4.14 -18.05
N LEU A 317 9.83 -3.80 -19.05
CA LEU A 317 9.49 -4.75 -20.11
C LEU A 317 10.65 -4.98 -21.09
N VAL A 318 11.53 -3.99 -21.26
CA VAL A 318 12.64 -4.03 -22.22
C VAL A 318 13.90 -4.63 -21.59
N TYR A 319 14.13 -4.41 -20.30
CA TYR A 319 15.34 -4.79 -19.57
C TYR A 319 15.03 -5.79 -18.46
#